data_AF-A0A265QBL4-F1
#
_entry.id   AF-A0A265QBL4-F1
#
_cell.length_a   1.000
_cell.length_b   1.000
_cell.length_c   1.000
_cell.angle_alpha   90.00
_cell.angle_beta   90.00
_cell.angle_gamma   90.00
#
_symmetry.space_group_name_H-M   'P 1'
#
loop_
_entity.id
_entity.type
_entity.pdbx_description
1 polymer ?
#
loop_
_entity_poly.entity_id
_entity_poly.type
_entity_poly.pdbx_seq_one_letter_code
_entity_poly.pdbx_strand_id
1 'polypeptide(L)'
;MILSQAYSYKDLGNGTKDSYPEIYPVEIEKQEGYWKVTYNYKNMKDYHGIMWGVGSDKRLVNLDDRNQRKIWSNYDISNNSRLAEDGYYYKSPDSYRPATENSFWRNPSMYIVQSWIKTGGSLAADILGRSFLLIGSDNINEEGYLPTLPESNWLKTDYDIGAGFFDTRFNADIGDTYLEAYKKFGYSKFRDSYLELANYYSNHIYKNHYKVFNTDGEEGWLVQDYAYKAMYKPTHVSLNHHIHAANWFLKMYEIENEKSFEDIGLKMLKGVKITRDKWIKTDRNLHYSYRPDGTMGGNDYPYLTYNDLLLFQKTYSRIYGKLDDDIEILMESKKQWMDNNGVVDYLKF
;
A
#
# COMPACT_ATOMS: atom_id res chain seq x y z
N MET A 1 3.33 -27.31 8.77
CA MET A 1 4.27 -26.20 8.99
C MET A 1 4.59 -25.55 7.65
N ILE A 2 4.77 -24.23 7.63
CA ILE A 2 5.33 -23.46 6.50
C ILE A 2 6.66 -22.88 6.98
N LEU A 3 7.68 -22.94 6.14
CA LEU A 3 9.04 -22.55 6.48
C LEU A 3 9.60 -21.63 5.39
N SER A 4 10.34 -20.60 5.79
CA SER A 4 11.12 -19.78 4.89
C SER A 4 12.44 -20.46 4.50
N GLN A 5 13.10 -19.94 3.46
CA GLN A 5 14.56 -20.12 3.32
C GLN A 5 15.28 -19.29 4.39
N ALA A 6 16.54 -19.62 4.67
CA ALA A 6 17.42 -18.76 5.45
C ALA A 6 17.96 -17.64 4.57
N TYR A 7 17.87 -16.40 5.06
CA TYR A 7 18.44 -15.23 4.38
C TYR A 7 19.50 -14.60 5.26
N SER A 8 20.57 -14.09 4.65
CA SER A 8 21.56 -13.25 5.31
C SER A 8 21.52 -11.87 4.70
N TYR A 9 21.47 -10.84 5.52
CA TYR A 9 21.45 -9.46 5.05
C TYR A 9 22.43 -8.57 5.82
N LYS A 10 22.87 -7.51 5.17
CA LYS A 10 23.62 -6.41 5.79
C LYS A 10 22.73 -5.17 5.83
N ASP A 11 22.68 -4.49 6.97
CA ASP A 11 21.97 -3.22 7.06
C ASP A 11 22.76 -2.12 6.32
N LEU A 12 22.08 -1.39 5.43
CA LEU A 12 22.61 -0.24 4.71
C LEU A 12 22.17 1.10 5.33
N GLY A 13 21.32 1.06 6.35
CA GLY A 13 20.67 2.23 6.94
C GLY A 13 19.39 2.63 6.19
N ASN A 14 18.65 3.58 6.76
CA ASN A 14 17.37 4.10 6.22
C ASN A 14 16.38 2.97 5.84
N GLY A 15 16.26 1.96 6.70
CA GLY A 15 15.36 0.83 6.49
C GLY A 15 15.68 0.01 5.24
N THR A 16 16.93 0.00 4.78
CA THR A 16 17.36 -0.77 3.60
C THR A 16 18.33 -1.88 4.02
N LYS A 17 18.07 -3.10 3.56
CA LYS A 17 18.86 -4.30 3.81
C LYS A 17 19.42 -4.83 2.49
N ASP A 18 20.72 -5.05 2.40
CA ASP A 18 21.38 -5.73 1.27
C ASP A 18 21.36 -7.24 1.49
N SER A 19 20.66 -7.98 0.64
CA SER A 19 20.60 -9.44 0.76
C SER A 19 21.85 -10.07 0.16
N TYR A 20 22.42 -11.04 0.87
CA TYR A 20 23.41 -11.92 0.28
C TYR A 20 22.76 -12.72 -0.87
N PRO A 21 23.36 -12.76 -2.08
CA PRO A 21 22.70 -13.31 -3.25
C PRO A 21 22.68 -14.84 -3.30
N GLU A 22 23.63 -15.52 -2.64
CA GLU A 22 23.62 -16.98 -2.61
C GLU A 22 22.52 -17.48 -1.66
N ILE A 23 21.68 -18.37 -2.19
CA ILE A 23 20.59 -19.02 -1.47
C ILE A 23 20.96 -20.50 -1.32
N TYR A 24 20.74 -21.04 -0.12
CA TYR A 24 20.85 -22.47 0.11
C TYR A 24 19.46 -23.07 0.31
N PRO A 25 19.16 -24.23 -0.30
CA PRO A 25 17.87 -24.87 -0.15
C PRO A 25 17.64 -25.34 1.29
N VAL A 26 16.37 -25.34 1.70
CA VAL A 26 15.93 -25.99 2.95
C VAL A 26 15.74 -27.47 2.66
N GLU A 27 16.48 -28.32 3.37
CA GLU A 27 16.35 -29.77 3.25
C GLU A 27 15.38 -30.29 4.31
N ILE A 28 14.41 -31.09 3.88
CA ILE A 28 13.38 -31.66 4.75
C ILE A 28 13.39 -33.18 4.58
N GLU A 29 13.68 -33.89 5.67
CA GLU A 29 13.78 -35.35 5.71
C GLU A 29 12.80 -35.91 6.74
N LYS A 30 12.00 -36.91 6.35
CA LYS A 30 11.11 -37.62 7.27
C LYS A 30 11.91 -38.64 8.07
N GLN A 31 11.85 -38.53 9.40
CA GLN A 31 12.46 -39.46 10.34
C GLN A 31 11.37 -40.20 11.12
N GLU A 32 11.75 -41.21 11.90
CA GLU A 32 10.79 -41.92 12.77
C GLU A 32 10.27 -40.97 13.87
N GLY A 33 8.98 -40.63 13.79
CA GLY A 33 8.31 -39.77 14.77
C GLY A 33 8.51 -38.25 14.60
N TYR A 34 9.37 -37.79 13.68
CA TYR A 34 9.58 -36.35 13.45
C TYR A 34 10.06 -36.03 12.03
N TRP A 35 10.14 -34.74 11.70
CA TRP A 35 10.75 -34.24 10.47
C TRP A 35 12.05 -33.52 10.82
N LYS A 36 13.16 -33.89 10.17
CA LYS A 36 14.42 -33.18 10.26
C LYS A 36 14.43 -32.07 9.20
N VAL A 37 14.60 -30.84 9.64
CA VAL A 37 14.76 -29.67 8.76
C VAL A 37 16.19 -29.18 8.88
N THR A 38 16.90 -29.06 7.76
CA THR A 38 18.29 -28.59 7.71
C THR A 38 18.37 -27.30 6.91
N TYR A 39 18.96 -26.29 7.55
CA TYR A 39 19.24 -24.98 6.97
C TYR A 39 20.74 -24.84 6.76
N ASN A 40 21.12 -24.37 5.59
CA ASN A 40 22.48 -23.96 5.29
C ASN A 40 22.49 -22.45 5.08
N TYR A 41 23.50 -21.78 5.61
CA TYR A 41 23.72 -20.36 5.41
C TYR A 41 25.19 -20.02 5.60
N LYS A 42 25.63 -18.95 4.94
CA LYS A 42 27.00 -18.47 5.08
C LYS A 42 27.07 -17.51 6.26
N ASN A 43 27.87 -17.87 7.26
CA ASN A 43 28.20 -16.93 8.32
C ASN A 43 29.20 -15.89 7.78
N MET A 44 28.83 -14.63 7.81
CA MET A 44 29.64 -13.52 7.31
C MET A 44 29.66 -12.40 8.33
N LYS A 45 30.82 -11.73 8.43
CA LYS A 45 30.98 -10.56 9.30
C LYS A 45 30.01 -9.46 8.86
N ASP A 46 29.35 -8.81 9.83
CA ASP A 46 28.41 -7.70 9.63
C ASP A 46 27.12 -8.06 8.87
N TYR A 47 26.81 -9.36 8.72
CA TYR A 47 25.52 -9.84 8.22
C TYR A 47 24.68 -10.45 9.34
N HIS A 48 23.38 -10.27 9.27
CA HIS A 48 22.37 -10.86 10.13
C HIS A 48 21.61 -11.95 9.38
N GLY A 49 21.40 -13.09 10.04
CA GLY A 49 20.61 -14.20 9.50
C GLY A 49 19.17 -14.16 9.99
N ILE A 50 18.21 -14.44 9.11
CA ILE A 50 16.80 -14.60 9.46
C ILE A 50 16.21 -15.88 8.90
N MET A 51 15.39 -16.52 9.73
CA MET A 51 14.54 -17.65 9.40
C MET A 51 13.19 -17.42 10.07
N TRP A 52 12.11 -17.75 9.37
CA TRP A 52 10.77 -17.71 9.94
C TRP A 52 9.97 -18.94 9.53
N GLY A 53 8.95 -19.25 10.31
CA GLY A 53 8.07 -20.36 10.06
C GLY A 53 6.75 -20.23 10.79
N VAL A 54 5.75 -20.94 10.29
CA VAL A 54 4.42 -21.04 10.90
C VAL A 54 4.09 -22.51 11.14
N GLY A 55 3.84 -22.86 12.41
CA GLY A 55 3.37 -24.17 12.84
C GLY A 55 1.91 -24.12 13.27
N SER A 56 1.15 -25.17 12.94
CA SER A 56 -0.19 -25.40 13.49
C SER A 56 -0.51 -26.89 13.38
N ASP A 57 -1.33 -27.37 14.31
CA ASP A 57 -2.02 -28.66 14.30
C ASP A 57 -3.17 -28.70 13.28
N LYS A 58 -3.67 -27.53 12.87
CA LYS A 58 -4.68 -27.35 11.82
C LYS A 58 -4.02 -27.15 10.46
N ARG A 59 -4.79 -27.43 9.41
CA ARG A 59 -4.35 -27.21 8.02
C ARG A 59 -4.12 -25.71 7.77
N LEU A 60 -2.86 -25.37 7.52
CA LEU A 60 -2.40 -23.98 7.30
C LEU A 60 -2.89 -23.40 5.97
N VAL A 61 -2.80 -24.19 4.89
CA VAL A 61 -3.26 -23.85 3.55
C VAL A 61 -3.93 -25.08 2.94
N ASN A 62 -5.13 -24.89 2.38
CA ASN A 62 -5.80 -25.94 1.64
C ASN A 62 -5.38 -25.91 0.17
N LEU A 63 -4.29 -26.60 -0.16
CA LEU A 63 -3.82 -26.69 -1.55
C LEU A 63 -4.77 -27.49 -2.47
N ASP A 64 -5.72 -28.25 -1.93
CA ASP A 64 -6.73 -28.92 -2.76
C ASP A 64 -7.79 -27.92 -3.27
N ASP A 65 -8.00 -26.83 -2.54
CA ASP A 65 -8.86 -25.73 -2.96
C ASP A 65 -8.19 -24.91 -4.08
N ARG A 66 -8.88 -24.79 -5.22
CA ARG A 66 -8.34 -24.12 -6.42
C ARG A 66 -8.06 -22.63 -6.16
N ASN A 67 -8.88 -21.96 -5.37
CA ASN A 67 -8.74 -20.52 -5.10
C ASN A 67 -7.55 -20.27 -4.17
N GLN A 68 -7.46 -21.00 -3.04
CA GLN A 68 -6.31 -20.89 -2.13
C GLN A 68 -5.02 -21.26 -2.84
N ARG A 69 -5.01 -22.33 -3.66
CA ARG A 69 -3.82 -22.69 -4.46
C ARG A 69 -3.38 -21.56 -5.38
N LYS A 70 -4.32 -20.96 -6.11
CA LYS A 70 -4.04 -19.84 -7.04
C LYS A 70 -3.51 -18.61 -6.30
N ILE A 71 -4.09 -18.28 -5.15
CA ILE A 71 -3.68 -17.13 -4.34
C ILE A 71 -2.27 -17.36 -3.79
N TRP A 72 -2.05 -18.51 -3.16
CA TRP A 72 -0.76 -18.85 -2.55
C TRP A 72 0.36 -19.07 -3.57
N SER A 73 0.05 -19.53 -4.78
CA SER A 73 1.05 -19.62 -5.85
C SER A 73 1.54 -18.27 -6.36
N ASN A 74 0.81 -17.19 -6.09
CA ASN A 74 1.17 -15.83 -6.50
C ASN A 74 1.97 -15.08 -5.42
N TYR A 75 2.08 -15.61 -4.20
CA TYR A 75 2.84 -14.96 -3.14
C TYR A 75 4.33 -15.17 -3.32
N ASP A 76 5.02 -14.11 -3.68
CA ASP A 76 6.47 -14.06 -3.79
C ASP A 76 7.12 -13.54 -2.50
N ILE A 77 7.38 -14.45 -1.58
CA ILE A 77 8.04 -14.19 -0.28
C ILE A 77 9.56 -14.42 -0.30
N SER A 78 10.16 -14.57 -1.50
CA SER A 78 11.56 -15.00 -1.65
C SER A 78 12.36 -14.31 -2.74
N ASN A 79 11.75 -13.75 -3.79
CA ASN A 79 12.47 -13.05 -4.85
C ASN A 79 12.29 -11.55 -4.67
N ASN A 80 11.05 -11.05 -4.75
CA ASN A 80 10.77 -9.62 -4.68
C ASN A 80 10.46 -9.10 -3.27
N SER A 81 10.10 -9.97 -2.34
CA SER A 81 9.85 -9.55 -0.95
C SER A 81 10.61 -10.37 0.08
N ARG A 82 10.75 -9.79 1.27
CA ARG A 82 11.35 -10.42 2.45
C ARG A 82 10.48 -10.13 3.66
N LEU A 83 10.37 -11.13 4.52
CA LEU A 83 9.82 -10.99 5.85
C LEU A 83 10.99 -10.87 6.82
N ALA A 84 11.11 -9.72 7.44
CA ALA A 84 12.17 -9.41 8.38
C ALA A 84 11.65 -9.31 9.82
N GLU A 85 12.56 -9.29 10.78
CA GLU A 85 12.29 -9.17 12.21
C GLU A 85 11.52 -7.89 12.57
N ASP A 86 11.70 -6.83 11.77
CA ASP A 86 11.14 -5.50 12.00
C ASP A 86 10.12 -5.08 10.93
N GLY A 87 9.70 -6.00 10.06
CA GLY A 87 8.57 -5.78 9.15
C GLY A 87 8.72 -6.39 7.77
N TYR A 88 7.92 -5.87 6.85
CA TYR A 88 7.89 -6.31 5.45
C TYR A 88 8.85 -5.50 4.59
N TYR A 89 9.64 -6.20 3.80
CA TYR A 89 10.64 -5.64 2.92
C TYR A 89 10.33 -6.00 1.46
N TYR A 90 10.56 -5.05 0.55
CA TYR A 90 10.38 -5.25 -0.88
C TYR A 90 11.63 -4.83 -1.62
N LYS A 91 11.86 -5.37 -2.82
CA LYS A 91 13.02 -5.02 -3.63
C LYS A 91 13.10 -3.50 -3.81
N SER A 92 14.27 -2.94 -3.55
CA SER A 92 14.51 -1.49 -3.66
C SER A 92 14.38 -1.04 -5.11
N PRO A 93 13.61 0.01 -5.39
CA PRO A 93 13.60 0.60 -6.73
C PRO A 93 14.96 1.25 -7.03
N ASP A 94 15.36 1.25 -8.29
CA ASP A 94 16.64 1.82 -8.73
C ASP A 94 16.75 3.34 -8.47
N SER A 95 15.62 4.02 -8.24
CA SER A 95 15.55 5.43 -7.91
C SER A 95 15.69 5.74 -6.41
N TYR A 96 15.85 4.73 -5.55
CA TYR A 96 15.90 4.90 -4.10
C TYR A 96 17.30 4.70 -3.52
N ARG A 97 17.66 5.43 -2.47
CA ARG A 97 18.99 5.33 -1.82
C ARG A 97 18.88 5.28 -0.29
N PRO A 98 19.76 4.54 0.41
CA PRO A 98 20.80 3.66 -0.13
C PRO A 98 20.19 2.46 -0.86
N ALA A 99 20.89 1.91 -1.86
CA ALA A 99 20.45 0.72 -2.58
C ALA A 99 21.63 0.04 -3.30
N THR A 100 21.49 -1.26 -3.48
CA THR A 100 22.31 -2.16 -4.32
C THR A 100 21.37 -2.99 -5.20
N GLU A 101 21.91 -3.77 -6.13
CA GLU A 101 21.15 -4.71 -6.96
C GLU A 101 20.33 -5.73 -6.15
N ASN A 102 20.82 -6.11 -4.96
CA ASN A 102 20.22 -7.11 -4.07
C ASN A 102 19.54 -6.49 -2.83
N SER A 103 19.33 -5.17 -2.86
CA SER A 103 18.75 -4.47 -1.72
C SER A 103 17.22 -4.56 -1.67
N PHE A 104 16.72 -4.60 -0.44
CA PHE A 104 15.31 -4.53 -0.10
C PHE A 104 15.10 -3.39 0.89
N TRP A 105 14.04 -2.62 0.72
CA TRP A 105 13.65 -1.55 1.63
C TRP A 105 12.40 -1.94 2.41
N ARG A 106 12.28 -1.43 3.63
CA ARG A 106 11.12 -1.62 4.48
C ARG A 106 9.95 -0.84 3.89
N ASN A 107 9.06 -1.54 3.20
CA ASN A 107 7.97 -0.94 2.44
C ASN A 107 6.77 -0.66 3.37
N PRO A 108 6.35 0.61 3.54
CA PRO A 108 5.25 0.98 4.45
C PRO A 108 3.90 0.36 4.08
N SER A 109 3.66 0.11 2.79
CA SER A 109 2.39 -0.41 2.27
C SER A 109 2.22 -1.92 2.52
N MET A 110 3.30 -2.68 2.73
CA MET A 110 3.28 -4.10 3.07
C MET A 110 2.48 -5.01 2.10
N TYR A 111 2.74 -4.92 0.80
CA TYR A 111 1.90 -5.51 -0.27
C TYR A 111 1.38 -6.94 -0.03
N ILE A 112 2.25 -7.88 0.36
CA ILE A 112 1.82 -9.27 0.63
C ILE A 112 1.00 -9.37 1.91
N VAL A 113 1.32 -8.58 2.94
CA VAL A 113 0.53 -8.51 4.18
C VAL A 113 -0.89 -8.02 3.88
N GLN A 114 -1.04 -7.01 3.02
CA GLN A 114 -2.36 -6.58 2.56
C GLN A 114 -3.14 -7.73 1.90
N SER A 115 -2.47 -8.49 1.03
CA SER A 115 -3.07 -9.62 0.34
C SER A 115 -3.50 -10.71 1.34
N TRP A 116 -2.67 -11.04 2.34
CA TRP A 116 -3.04 -12.01 3.37
C TRP A 116 -4.28 -11.61 4.17
N ILE A 117 -4.40 -10.32 4.50
CA ILE A 117 -5.54 -9.79 5.23
C ILE A 117 -6.80 -9.79 4.36
N LYS A 118 -6.72 -9.22 3.16
CA LYS A 118 -7.87 -8.91 2.30
C LYS A 118 -8.34 -10.11 1.46
N THR A 119 -7.42 -10.96 0.98
CA THR A 119 -7.73 -12.05 0.04
C THR A 119 -7.17 -13.42 0.42
N GLY A 120 -6.24 -13.51 1.38
CA GLY A 120 -5.47 -14.73 1.66
C GLY A 120 -6.24 -15.95 2.14
N GLY A 121 -7.42 -15.75 2.75
CA GLY A 121 -8.46 -16.78 2.96
C GLY A 121 -8.06 -18.10 3.65
N SER A 122 -6.94 -18.13 4.37
CA SER A 122 -6.34 -19.35 4.94
C SER A 122 -5.77 -19.06 6.32
N LEU A 123 -5.65 -20.11 7.15
CA LEU A 123 -5.12 -19.96 8.50
C LEU A 123 -3.69 -19.41 8.50
N ALA A 124 -2.86 -19.80 7.53
CA ALA A 124 -1.52 -19.25 7.42
C ALA A 124 -1.52 -17.76 7.04
N ALA A 125 -2.43 -17.32 6.17
CA ALA A 125 -2.56 -15.90 5.83
C ALA A 125 -3.01 -15.10 7.05
N ASP A 126 -3.94 -15.64 7.85
CA ASP A 126 -4.40 -14.99 9.07
C ASP A 126 -3.28 -14.86 10.11
N ILE A 127 -2.50 -15.93 10.33
CA ILE A 127 -1.37 -15.91 11.27
C ILE A 127 -0.29 -14.93 10.77
N LEU A 128 0.15 -15.04 9.52
CA LEU A 128 1.21 -14.20 8.96
C LEU A 128 0.79 -12.73 8.87
N GLY A 129 -0.39 -12.47 8.30
CA GLY A 129 -0.93 -11.12 8.12
C GLY A 129 -1.07 -10.41 9.46
N ARG A 130 -1.66 -11.06 10.46
CA ARG A 130 -1.83 -10.49 11.79
C ARG A 130 -0.49 -10.22 12.48
N SER A 131 0.45 -11.16 12.42
CA SER A 131 1.77 -11.00 13.04
C SER A 131 2.55 -9.83 12.41
N PHE A 132 2.56 -9.73 11.09
CA PHE A 132 3.29 -8.66 10.39
C PHE A 132 2.62 -7.29 10.53
N LEU A 133 1.30 -7.22 10.69
CA LEU A 133 0.64 -5.97 11.07
C LEU A 133 0.98 -5.54 12.49
N LEU A 134 1.09 -6.48 13.45
CA LEU A 134 1.52 -6.13 14.81
C LEU A 134 2.96 -5.60 14.82
N ILE A 135 3.88 -6.29 14.15
CA ILE A 135 5.27 -5.80 13.97
C ILE A 135 5.27 -4.45 13.24
N GLY A 136 4.46 -4.33 12.19
CA GLY A 136 4.30 -3.12 11.40
C GLY A 136 3.80 -1.92 12.20
N SER A 137 2.99 -2.17 13.23
CA SER A 137 2.40 -1.10 14.03
C SER A 137 3.41 -0.40 14.93
N ASP A 138 4.54 -1.06 15.25
CA ASP A 138 5.66 -0.47 15.99
C ASP A 138 6.51 0.45 15.12
N ASN A 139 6.27 0.48 13.80
CA ASN A 139 6.96 1.35 12.86
C ASN A 139 6.22 2.66 12.56
N ILE A 140 5.00 2.85 13.09
CA ILE A 140 4.34 4.16 13.08
C ILE A 140 5.20 5.09 13.94
N ASN A 141 5.70 6.17 13.35
CA ASN A 141 6.61 7.07 14.03
C ASN A 141 5.89 7.96 15.04
N GLU A 142 6.65 8.75 15.79
CA GLU A 142 6.11 9.66 16.81
C GLU A 142 5.17 10.75 16.25
N GLU A 143 5.23 11.03 14.95
CA GLU A 143 4.31 11.96 14.29
C GLU A 143 2.97 11.30 13.93
N GLY A 144 2.90 9.96 13.91
CA GLY A 144 1.69 9.18 13.62
C GLY A 144 1.58 8.69 12.17
N TYR A 145 2.69 8.54 11.44
CA TYR A 145 2.68 7.93 10.10
C TYR A 145 3.79 6.88 9.91
N LEU A 146 3.65 6.05 8.88
CA LEU A 146 4.70 5.12 8.45
C LEU A 146 5.59 5.79 7.39
N PRO A 147 6.85 6.15 7.73
CA PRO A 147 7.72 6.88 6.82
C PRO A 147 8.29 5.96 5.72
N THR A 148 8.41 6.51 4.52
CA THR A 148 9.28 5.95 3.49
C THR A 148 10.73 6.32 3.83
N LEU A 149 11.44 5.38 4.44
CA LEU A 149 12.78 5.60 5.00
C LEU A 149 13.87 5.91 3.98
N PRO A 150 14.05 5.16 2.87
CA PRO A 150 15.03 5.52 1.85
C PRO A 150 14.68 6.84 1.15
N GLU A 151 15.70 7.56 0.67
CA GLU A 151 15.51 8.75 -0.16
C GLU A 151 15.12 8.34 -1.59
N SER A 152 14.20 9.07 -2.20
CA SER A 152 13.88 8.94 -3.63
C SER A 152 14.58 10.04 -4.42
N ASN A 153 15.41 9.64 -5.40
CA ASN A 153 16.20 10.57 -6.23
C ASN A 153 15.31 11.59 -6.97
N TRP A 154 14.14 11.15 -7.44
CA TRP A 154 13.25 12.03 -8.20
C TRP A 154 12.47 12.97 -7.27
N LEU A 155 12.01 12.50 -6.11
CA LEU A 155 11.37 13.37 -5.11
C LEU A 155 12.35 14.42 -4.57
N LYS A 156 13.61 14.02 -4.38
CA LYS A 156 14.67 14.95 -3.99
C LYS A 156 14.90 16.02 -5.05
N THR A 157 14.95 15.63 -6.31
CA THR A 157 15.18 16.55 -7.44
C THR A 157 14.00 17.50 -7.65
N ASP A 158 12.79 16.94 -7.70
CA ASP A 158 11.60 17.68 -8.10
C ASP A 158 11.09 18.55 -6.94
N TYR A 159 11.10 18.02 -5.71
CA TYR A 159 10.44 18.62 -4.55
C TYR A 159 11.35 18.95 -3.36
N ASP A 160 12.64 18.64 -3.40
CA ASP A 160 13.57 18.78 -2.27
C ASP A 160 13.22 17.89 -1.06
N ILE A 161 12.57 16.74 -1.32
CA ILE A 161 12.19 15.76 -0.30
C ILE A 161 13.32 14.76 -0.09
N GLY A 162 13.78 14.62 1.16
CA GLY A 162 14.80 13.65 1.56
C GLY A 162 14.22 12.34 2.10
N ALA A 163 15.11 11.50 2.64
CA ALA A 163 14.78 10.26 3.35
C ALA A 163 13.79 10.44 4.51
N GLY A 164 12.90 9.47 4.73
CA GLY A 164 11.94 9.46 5.84
C GLY A 164 10.70 10.32 5.58
N PHE A 165 10.21 10.38 4.33
CA PHE A 165 9.07 11.19 3.94
C PHE A 165 7.73 10.47 4.12
N PHE A 166 6.66 11.24 4.23
CA PHE A 166 5.28 10.74 4.19
C PHE A 166 4.82 10.59 2.74
N ASP A 167 4.24 9.44 2.43
CA ASP A 167 3.60 9.12 1.16
C ASP A 167 2.12 8.82 1.40
N THR A 168 1.24 9.58 0.74
CA THR A 168 -0.21 9.46 0.86
C THR A 168 -0.72 8.07 0.49
N ARG A 169 -0.18 7.46 -0.58
CA ARG A 169 -0.64 6.15 -1.05
C ARG A 169 -0.26 5.07 -0.08
N PHE A 170 1.00 5.02 0.34
CA PHE A 170 1.43 3.95 1.22
C PHE A 170 0.73 3.99 2.57
N ASN A 171 0.49 5.18 3.12
CA ASN A 171 -0.19 5.33 4.40
C ASN A 171 -1.70 5.05 4.30
N ALA A 172 -2.36 5.39 3.19
CA ALA A 172 -3.75 4.97 2.96
C ALA A 172 -3.87 3.46 2.73
N ASP A 173 -2.97 2.84 1.94
CA ASP A 173 -2.99 1.39 1.68
C ASP A 173 -2.89 0.58 2.98
N ILE A 174 -1.93 0.93 3.84
CA ILE A 174 -1.71 0.23 5.11
C ILE A 174 -2.77 0.59 6.15
N GLY A 175 -3.24 1.84 6.18
CA GLY A 175 -4.38 2.26 7.00
C GLY A 175 -5.66 1.48 6.66
N ASP A 176 -5.95 1.31 5.38
CA ASP A 176 -7.06 0.49 4.90
C ASP A 176 -6.89 -0.98 5.28
N THR A 177 -5.65 -1.47 5.28
CA THR A 177 -5.32 -2.85 5.66
C THR A 177 -5.50 -3.08 7.17
N TYR A 178 -5.09 -2.13 8.01
CA TYR A 178 -5.38 -2.18 9.45
C TYR A 178 -6.87 -2.15 9.74
N LEU A 179 -7.63 -1.34 9.00
CA LEU A 179 -9.09 -1.28 9.10
C LEU A 179 -9.74 -2.63 8.74
N GLU A 180 -9.33 -3.26 7.65
CA GLU A 180 -9.83 -4.60 7.30
C GLU A 180 -9.37 -5.67 8.31
N ALA A 181 -8.16 -5.57 8.85
CA ALA A 181 -7.69 -6.46 9.90
C ALA A 181 -8.47 -6.29 11.21
N TYR A 182 -8.84 -5.06 11.58
CA TYR A 182 -9.70 -4.80 12.73
C TYR A 182 -11.08 -5.43 12.55
N LYS A 183 -11.73 -5.24 11.40
CA LYS A 183 -13.03 -5.89 11.09
C LYS A 183 -12.93 -7.42 11.17
N LYS A 184 -11.81 -7.98 10.72
CA LYS A 184 -11.59 -9.42 10.64
C LYS A 184 -11.25 -10.06 11.99
N PHE A 185 -10.43 -9.41 12.81
CA PHE A 185 -9.86 -10.00 14.03
C PHE A 185 -10.31 -9.35 15.34
N GLY A 186 -10.85 -8.12 15.29
CA GLY A 186 -11.34 -7.38 16.46
C GLY A 186 -10.25 -6.89 17.42
N TYR A 187 -8.98 -6.82 16.98
CA TYR A 187 -7.87 -6.40 17.84
C TYR A 187 -7.77 -4.87 17.91
N SER A 188 -7.85 -4.30 19.10
CA SER A 188 -7.83 -2.85 19.31
C SER A 188 -6.58 -2.20 18.73
N LYS A 189 -5.42 -2.84 18.82
CA LYS A 189 -4.17 -2.31 18.25
C LYS A 189 -4.29 -2.00 16.74
N PHE A 190 -5.05 -2.77 15.97
CA PHE A 190 -5.29 -2.45 14.56
C PHE A 190 -6.17 -1.23 14.37
N ARG A 191 -7.17 -1.06 15.24
CA ARG A 191 -7.99 0.15 15.27
C ARG A 191 -7.17 1.37 15.64
N ASP A 192 -6.40 1.27 16.71
CA ASP A 192 -5.53 2.34 17.17
C ASP A 192 -4.54 2.75 16.06
N SER A 193 -3.96 1.77 15.35
CA SER A 193 -3.04 2.04 14.23
C SER A 193 -3.68 2.78 13.07
N TYR A 194 -4.86 2.38 12.56
CA TYR A 194 -5.46 3.15 11.45
C TYR A 194 -5.96 4.52 11.89
N LEU A 195 -6.40 4.68 13.14
CA LEU A 195 -6.82 5.99 13.66
C LEU A 195 -5.62 6.94 13.85
N GLU A 196 -4.47 6.42 14.28
CA GLU A 196 -3.23 7.19 14.39
C GLU A 196 -2.76 7.69 13.01
N LEU A 197 -2.72 6.78 12.02
CA LEU A 197 -2.44 7.13 10.62
C LEU A 197 -3.44 8.15 10.07
N ALA A 198 -4.73 7.96 10.35
CA ALA A 198 -5.79 8.87 9.90
C ALA A 198 -5.69 10.25 10.54
N ASN A 199 -5.26 10.34 11.80
CA ASN A 199 -5.03 11.61 12.47
C ASN A 199 -3.90 12.41 11.81
N TYR A 200 -2.76 11.78 11.55
CA TYR A 200 -1.68 12.45 10.80
C TYR A 200 -2.14 12.84 9.39
N TYR A 201 -2.76 11.92 8.66
CA TYR A 201 -3.20 12.18 7.28
C TYR A 201 -4.29 13.28 7.24
N SER A 202 -5.24 13.32 8.19
CA SER A 202 -6.20 14.43 8.27
C SER A 202 -5.49 15.77 8.40
N ASN A 203 -4.49 15.88 9.28
CA ASN A 203 -3.68 17.10 9.42
C ASN A 203 -2.93 17.46 8.13
N HIS A 204 -2.39 16.46 7.42
CA HIS A 204 -1.78 16.66 6.11
C HIS A 204 -2.78 17.20 5.09
N ILE A 205 -3.98 16.62 5.02
CA ILE A 205 -5.07 17.05 4.12
C ILE A 205 -5.42 18.51 4.37
N TYR A 206 -5.63 18.91 5.63
CA TYR A 206 -5.99 20.29 5.97
C TYR A 206 -4.89 21.30 5.63
N LYS A 207 -3.61 20.91 5.74
CA LYS A 207 -2.46 21.81 5.51
C LYS A 207 -1.98 21.83 4.07
N ASN A 208 -2.06 20.71 3.36
CA ASN A 208 -1.36 20.49 2.08
C ASN A 208 -2.35 20.07 0.99
N HIS A 209 -3.26 20.97 0.63
CA HIS A 209 -4.18 20.78 -0.50
C HIS A 209 -4.22 21.99 -1.43
N TYR A 210 -4.57 21.74 -2.68
CA TYR A 210 -5.02 22.75 -3.62
C TYR A 210 -6.54 22.92 -3.50
N LYS A 211 -6.97 24.17 -3.42
CA LYS A 211 -8.37 24.54 -3.48
C LYS A 211 -8.80 24.68 -4.93
N VAL A 212 -9.87 24.00 -5.30
CA VAL A 212 -10.52 24.12 -6.61
C VAL A 212 -11.99 24.50 -6.40
N PHE A 213 -12.54 25.29 -7.32
CA PHE A 213 -13.89 25.84 -7.20
C PHE A 213 -14.70 25.53 -8.45
N ASN A 214 -15.98 25.18 -8.30
CA ASN A 214 -16.91 25.16 -9.43
C ASN A 214 -17.40 26.58 -9.77
N THR A 215 -18.27 26.68 -10.78
CA THR A 215 -18.90 27.94 -11.22
C THR A 215 -19.75 28.60 -10.15
N ASP A 216 -20.28 27.83 -9.20
CA ASP A 216 -21.13 28.32 -8.11
C ASP A 216 -20.31 28.74 -6.87
N GLY A 217 -18.98 28.64 -6.93
CA GLY A 217 -18.07 29.02 -5.83
C GLY A 217 -17.92 27.94 -4.75
N GLU A 218 -18.43 26.72 -4.97
CA GLU A 218 -18.24 25.60 -4.06
C GLU A 218 -16.81 25.05 -4.16
N GLU A 219 -16.17 24.92 -2.99
CA GLU A 219 -14.77 24.51 -2.88
C GLU A 219 -14.63 22.99 -2.71
N GLY A 220 -13.70 22.38 -3.44
CA GLY A 220 -13.19 21.02 -3.25
C GLY A 220 -11.67 20.99 -3.07
N TRP A 221 -11.13 19.88 -2.56
CA TRP A 221 -9.70 19.74 -2.26
C TRP A 221 -9.02 18.68 -3.12
N LEU A 222 -7.84 19.00 -3.63
CA LEU A 222 -6.88 18.06 -4.23
C LEU A 222 -5.64 18.00 -3.32
N VAL A 223 -5.35 16.84 -2.73
CA VAL A 223 -4.37 16.72 -1.64
C VAL A 223 -3.01 16.35 -2.18
N GLN A 224 -1.97 17.08 -1.78
CA GLN A 224 -0.59 16.82 -2.18
C GLN A 224 -0.11 15.43 -1.75
N ASP A 225 0.65 14.74 -2.60
CA ASP A 225 0.99 13.32 -2.38
C ASP A 225 2.04 13.07 -1.29
N TYR A 226 2.88 14.06 -0.99
CA TYR A 226 4.01 13.86 -0.09
C TYR A 226 4.15 14.98 0.94
N ALA A 227 4.72 14.63 2.08
CA ALA A 227 5.18 15.59 3.08
C ALA A 227 6.56 15.22 3.61
N TYR A 228 7.31 16.23 4.01
CA TYR A 228 8.65 16.09 4.56
C TYR A 228 8.88 17.08 5.70
N LYS A 229 9.69 16.69 6.69
CA LYS A 229 9.93 17.47 7.92
C LYS A 229 10.65 18.80 7.68
N ALA A 230 11.46 18.89 6.63
CA ALA A 230 12.16 20.12 6.25
C ALA A 230 11.35 20.91 5.22
N MET A 231 11.81 22.09 4.83
CA MET A 231 11.22 22.82 3.72
C MET A 231 11.26 21.97 2.44
N TYR A 232 10.15 21.92 1.71
CA TYR A 232 10.01 21.21 0.45
C TYR A 232 9.07 22.00 -0.47
N LYS A 233 9.09 21.72 -1.77
CA LYS A 233 8.20 22.35 -2.74
C LYS A 233 6.83 21.66 -2.73
N PRO A 234 5.72 22.37 -3.02
CA PRO A 234 4.41 21.75 -3.18
C PRO A 234 4.45 20.60 -4.17
N THR A 235 3.85 19.46 -3.79
CA THR A 235 3.89 18.23 -4.60
C THR A 235 2.65 18.07 -5.46
N HIS A 236 2.75 17.23 -6.49
CA HIS A 236 1.58 16.90 -7.31
C HIS A 236 0.54 16.10 -6.52
N VAL A 237 -0.65 15.98 -7.11
CA VAL A 237 -1.73 15.11 -6.64
C VAL A 237 -1.93 14.00 -7.65
N SER A 238 -1.73 12.76 -7.27
CA SER A 238 -2.00 11.61 -8.14
C SER A 238 -3.44 11.14 -7.97
N LEU A 239 -4.16 10.94 -9.07
CA LEU A 239 -5.60 10.61 -8.99
C LEU A 239 -5.86 9.32 -8.21
N ASN A 240 -5.01 8.31 -8.39
CA ASN A 240 -5.11 7.04 -7.66
C ASN A 240 -4.79 7.19 -6.17
N HIS A 241 -3.79 8.00 -5.79
CA HIS A 241 -3.49 8.29 -4.38
C HIS A 241 -4.71 8.96 -3.73
N HIS A 242 -5.20 10.01 -4.38
CA HIS A 242 -6.27 10.86 -3.88
C HIS A 242 -7.60 10.12 -3.72
N ILE A 243 -8.04 9.38 -4.75
CA ILE A 243 -9.29 8.61 -4.68
C ILE A 243 -9.19 7.44 -3.69
N HIS A 244 -8.04 6.78 -3.62
CA HIS A 244 -7.85 5.69 -2.66
C HIS A 244 -7.94 6.18 -1.21
N ALA A 245 -7.29 7.30 -0.89
CA ALA A 245 -7.38 7.91 0.42
C ALA A 245 -8.81 8.40 0.74
N ALA A 246 -9.48 9.06 -0.22
CA ALA A 246 -10.88 9.48 -0.04
C ALA A 246 -11.80 8.28 0.25
N ASN A 247 -11.60 7.15 -0.43
CA ASN A 247 -12.31 5.91 -0.16
C ASN A 247 -12.01 5.38 1.26
N TRP A 248 -10.74 5.38 1.68
CA TRP A 248 -10.36 4.95 3.03
C TRP A 248 -11.04 5.79 4.12
N PHE A 249 -11.11 7.11 3.96
CA PHE A 249 -11.87 8.00 4.85
C PHE A 249 -13.37 7.67 4.90
N LEU A 250 -14.01 7.41 3.75
CA LEU A 250 -15.41 6.97 3.73
C LEU A 250 -15.62 5.62 4.41
N LYS A 251 -14.67 4.68 4.27
CA LYS A 251 -14.72 3.40 4.99
C LYS A 251 -14.57 3.58 6.50
N MET A 252 -13.75 4.53 6.94
CA MET A 252 -13.66 4.89 8.37
C MET A 252 -14.98 5.48 8.87
N TYR A 253 -15.64 6.35 8.10
CA TYR A 253 -16.97 6.85 8.45
C TYR A 253 -17.99 5.70 8.61
N GLU A 254 -18.02 4.74 7.69
CA GLU A 254 -18.91 3.57 7.75
C GLU A 254 -18.74 2.74 9.05
N ILE A 255 -17.54 2.74 9.64
CA ILE A 255 -17.20 1.90 10.81
C ILE A 255 -17.23 2.69 12.11
N GLU A 256 -16.65 3.89 12.13
CA GLU A 256 -16.51 4.73 13.32
C GLU A 256 -17.73 5.62 13.53
N ASN A 257 -18.55 5.85 12.51
CA ASN A 257 -19.68 6.77 12.52
C ASN A 257 -19.29 8.21 12.92
N GLU A 258 -18.05 8.60 12.61
CA GLU A 258 -17.51 9.94 12.88
C GLU A 258 -17.62 10.81 11.63
N LYS A 259 -18.44 11.86 11.72
CA LYS A 259 -18.80 12.73 10.59
C LYS A 259 -17.60 13.43 9.96
N SER A 260 -16.55 13.70 10.74
CA SER A 260 -15.31 14.32 10.24
C SER A 260 -14.64 13.49 9.14
N PHE A 261 -14.68 12.16 9.21
CA PHE A 261 -14.14 11.30 8.15
C PHE A 261 -14.96 11.38 6.87
N GLU A 262 -16.28 11.44 6.99
CA GLU A 262 -17.17 11.63 5.85
C GLU A 262 -16.89 12.98 5.17
N ASP A 263 -16.79 14.05 5.96
CA ASP A 263 -16.58 15.40 5.45
C ASP A 263 -15.24 15.52 4.72
N ILE A 264 -14.17 14.88 5.24
CA ILE A 264 -12.88 14.78 4.53
C ILE A 264 -13.03 14.04 3.19
N GLY A 265 -13.62 12.83 3.22
CA GLY A 265 -13.79 12.00 2.02
C GLY A 265 -14.61 12.70 0.94
N LEU A 266 -15.70 13.35 1.32
CA LEU A 266 -16.56 14.11 0.41
C LEU A 266 -15.92 15.40 -0.10
N LYS A 267 -15.12 16.09 0.72
CA LYS A 267 -14.39 17.30 0.29
C LYS A 267 -13.30 16.97 -0.72
N MET A 268 -12.62 15.84 -0.55
CA MET A 268 -11.66 15.29 -1.51
C MET A 268 -12.35 14.85 -2.80
N LEU A 269 -13.49 14.13 -2.71
CA LEU A 269 -14.31 13.78 -3.86
C LEU A 269 -14.72 15.04 -4.63
N LYS A 270 -15.21 16.08 -3.95
CA LYS A 270 -15.61 17.35 -4.58
C LYS A 270 -14.47 17.96 -5.41
N GLY A 271 -13.22 17.86 -4.95
CA GLY A 271 -12.05 18.30 -5.72
C GLY A 271 -11.92 17.57 -7.06
N VAL A 272 -12.13 16.25 -7.06
CA VAL A 272 -12.15 15.44 -8.28
C VAL A 272 -13.34 15.80 -9.17
N LYS A 273 -14.54 15.97 -8.61
CA LYS A 273 -15.74 16.34 -9.39
C LYS A 273 -15.56 17.68 -10.11
N ILE A 274 -15.03 18.69 -9.41
CA ILE A 274 -14.74 20.02 -9.99
C ILE A 274 -13.73 19.93 -11.13
N THR A 275 -12.79 18.99 -11.05
CA THR A 275 -11.71 18.82 -12.03
C THR A 275 -11.91 17.64 -12.98
N ARG A 276 -13.09 16.99 -12.96
CA ARG A 276 -13.37 15.71 -13.63
C ARG A 276 -12.88 15.70 -15.08
N ASP A 277 -13.32 16.67 -15.86
CA ASP A 277 -13.05 16.71 -17.30
C ASP A 277 -11.56 16.94 -17.60
N LYS A 278 -10.82 17.56 -16.69
CA LYS A 278 -9.36 17.74 -16.84
C LYS A 278 -8.61 16.41 -16.68
N TRP A 279 -9.14 15.45 -15.93
CA TRP A 279 -8.48 14.16 -15.74
C TRP A 279 -8.52 13.30 -17.00
N ILE A 280 -9.44 13.57 -17.93
CA ILE A 280 -9.65 12.75 -19.12
C ILE A 280 -8.78 13.25 -20.28
N LYS A 281 -7.91 12.36 -20.79
CA LYS A 281 -7.10 12.61 -21.98
C LYS A 281 -7.92 12.42 -23.25
N THR A 282 -7.38 12.93 -24.37
CA THR A 282 -7.99 12.77 -25.70
C THR A 282 -8.15 11.32 -26.14
N ASP A 283 -7.26 10.43 -25.70
CA ASP A 283 -7.31 8.98 -25.95
C ASP A 283 -8.23 8.22 -24.97
N ARG A 284 -8.98 8.94 -24.14
CA ARG A 284 -9.84 8.44 -23.05
C ARG A 284 -9.09 7.81 -21.87
N ASN A 285 -7.75 7.78 -21.89
CA ASN A 285 -7.00 7.46 -20.69
C ASN A 285 -7.14 8.60 -19.67
N LEU A 286 -6.67 8.36 -18.45
CA LEU A 286 -6.61 9.38 -17.43
C LEU A 286 -5.21 10.02 -17.36
N HIS A 287 -5.16 11.27 -16.96
CA HIS A 287 -3.94 11.89 -16.48
C HIS A 287 -3.57 11.28 -15.13
N TYR A 288 -2.28 11.05 -14.92
CA TYR A 288 -1.78 10.54 -13.64
C TYR A 288 -1.92 11.60 -12.54
N SER A 289 -1.53 12.85 -12.83
CA SER A 289 -1.39 13.87 -11.80
C SER A 289 -1.92 15.25 -12.16
N TYR A 290 -2.31 15.98 -11.12
CA TYR A 290 -2.54 17.42 -11.10
C TYR A 290 -1.31 18.11 -10.47
N ARG A 291 -0.76 19.13 -11.14
CA ARG A 291 0.50 19.79 -10.75
C ARG A 291 0.27 21.09 -9.97
N PRO A 292 1.29 21.61 -9.26
CA PRO A 292 1.15 22.86 -8.51
C PRO A 292 0.70 24.09 -9.32
N ASP A 293 1.00 24.11 -10.62
CA ASP A 293 0.59 25.16 -11.56
C ASP A 293 -0.82 24.97 -12.15
N GLY A 294 -1.52 23.92 -11.72
CA GLY A 294 -2.86 23.57 -12.18
C GLY A 294 -2.93 22.78 -13.48
N THR A 295 -1.77 22.40 -14.04
CA THR A 295 -1.71 21.57 -15.25
C THR A 295 -1.86 20.09 -14.92
N MET A 296 -2.35 19.31 -15.89
CA MET A 296 -2.46 17.86 -15.80
C MET A 296 -1.22 17.20 -16.41
N GLY A 297 -0.76 16.09 -15.84
CA GLY A 297 0.50 15.46 -16.25
C GLY A 297 0.54 13.94 -16.12
N GLY A 298 1.57 13.36 -16.72
CA GLY A 298 1.90 11.94 -16.65
C GLY A 298 0.96 11.01 -17.42
N ASN A 299 1.40 9.77 -17.60
CA ASN A 299 0.56 8.68 -18.08
C ASN A 299 0.11 7.86 -16.88
N ASP A 300 -1.20 7.64 -16.79
CA ASP A 300 -1.78 6.85 -15.72
C ASP A 300 -1.45 5.34 -15.85
N TYR A 301 -1.46 4.64 -14.72
CA TYR A 301 -1.23 3.19 -14.65
C TYR A 301 -2.26 2.42 -15.47
N PRO A 302 -1.94 1.21 -16.00
CA PRO A 302 -2.87 0.48 -16.86
C PRO A 302 -4.27 0.26 -16.25
N TYR A 303 -4.35 -0.10 -14.96
CA TYR A 303 -5.62 -0.39 -14.30
C TYR A 303 -5.72 0.06 -12.83
N LEU A 304 -4.64 0.58 -12.22
CA LEU A 304 -4.63 0.90 -10.79
C LEU A 304 -5.70 1.94 -10.42
N THR A 305 -5.73 3.06 -11.15
CA THR A 305 -6.71 4.13 -10.95
C THR A 305 -8.13 3.68 -11.20
N TYR A 306 -8.36 2.80 -12.19
CA TYR A 306 -9.68 2.19 -12.41
C TYR A 306 -10.13 1.37 -11.20
N ASN A 307 -9.23 0.56 -10.62
CA ASN A 307 -9.54 -0.22 -9.42
C ASN A 307 -9.88 0.70 -8.24
N ASP A 308 -9.13 1.78 -8.03
CA ASP A 308 -9.38 2.72 -6.93
C ASP A 308 -10.73 3.46 -7.10
N LEU A 309 -11.06 3.91 -8.33
CA LEU A 309 -12.36 4.50 -8.66
C LEU A 309 -13.50 3.50 -8.41
N LEU A 310 -13.36 2.25 -8.85
CA LEU A 310 -14.37 1.22 -8.65
C LEU A 310 -14.55 0.85 -7.16
N LEU A 311 -13.47 0.81 -6.38
CA LEU A 311 -13.57 0.61 -4.93
C LEU A 311 -14.25 1.79 -4.24
N PHE A 312 -13.91 3.02 -4.62
CA PHE A 312 -14.59 4.23 -4.16
C PHE A 312 -16.09 4.15 -4.46
N GLN A 313 -16.46 3.85 -5.70
CA GLN A 313 -17.85 3.77 -6.16
C GLN A 313 -18.65 2.74 -5.36
N LYS A 314 -18.05 1.58 -5.06
CA LYS A 314 -18.66 0.55 -4.21
C LYS A 314 -18.90 1.05 -2.79
N THR A 315 -17.95 1.74 -2.19
CA THR A 315 -18.11 2.32 -0.84
C THR A 315 -19.15 3.43 -0.83
N TYR A 316 -19.06 4.36 -1.77
CA TYR A 316 -20.03 5.44 -1.93
C TYR A 316 -21.46 4.91 -2.08
N SER A 317 -21.66 3.88 -2.92
CA SER A 317 -22.97 3.24 -3.10
C SER A 317 -23.49 2.54 -1.85
N ARG A 318 -22.63 1.90 -1.05
CA ARG A 318 -23.05 1.31 0.23
C ARG A 318 -23.53 2.37 1.22
N ILE A 319 -22.85 3.52 1.28
CA ILE A 319 -23.16 4.59 2.24
C ILE A 319 -24.41 5.38 1.80
N TYR A 320 -24.51 5.75 0.52
CA TYR A 320 -25.52 6.69 0.03
C TYR A 320 -26.64 6.07 -0.81
N GLY A 321 -26.58 4.76 -1.07
CA GLY A 321 -27.60 4.04 -1.85
C GLY A 321 -27.65 4.39 -3.34
N LYS A 322 -26.64 5.10 -3.86
CA LYS A 322 -26.53 5.50 -5.26
C LYS A 322 -25.08 5.56 -5.74
N LEU A 323 -24.89 5.53 -7.04
CA LEU A 323 -23.60 5.75 -7.70
C LEU A 323 -23.25 7.24 -7.73
N ASP A 324 -21.96 7.59 -7.75
CA ASP A 324 -21.53 8.96 -8.05
C ASP A 324 -21.25 9.09 -9.56
N ASP A 325 -21.95 10.01 -10.22
CA ASP A 325 -21.93 10.16 -11.68
C ASP A 325 -20.55 10.59 -12.21
N ASP A 326 -19.83 11.44 -11.46
CA ASP A 326 -18.51 11.94 -11.89
C ASP A 326 -17.45 10.84 -11.82
N ILE A 327 -17.52 9.98 -10.79
CA ILE A 327 -16.68 8.78 -10.70
C ILE A 327 -17.00 7.80 -11.82
N GLU A 328 -18.29 7.61 -12.14
CA GLU A 328 -18.72 6.73 -13.23
C GLU A 328 -18.14 7.20 -14.58
N ILE A 329 -18.20 8.50 -14.88
CA ILE A 329 -17.63 9.08 -16.11
C ILE A 329 -16.11 8.80 -16.22
N LEU A 330 -15.35 8.97 -15.12
CA LEU A 330 -13.91 8.67 -15.11
C LEU A 330 -13.64 7.18 -15.34
N MET A 331 -14.45 6.31 -14.72
CA MET A 331 -14.36 4.86 -14.90
C MET A 331 -14.68 4.44 -16.33
N GLU A 332 -15.75 4.96 -16.93
CA GLU A 332 -16.15 4.66 -18.30
C GLU A 332 -15.07 5.07 -19.30
N SER A 333 -14.53 6.29 -19.18
CA SER A 333 -13.44 6.77 -20.02
C SER A 333 -12.24 5.84 -19.94
N LYS A 334 -11.77 5.55 -18.71
CA LYS A 334 -10.62 4.69 -18.47
C LYS A 334 -10.86 3.27 -18.98
N LYS A 335 -12.06 2.72 -18.78
CA LYS A 335 -12.41 1.36 -19.20
C LYS A 335 -12.36 1.22 -20.72
N GLN A 336 -12.84 2.21 -21.45
CA GLN A 336 -12.77 2.21 -22.92
C GLN A 336 -11.32 2.26 -23.40
N TRP A 337 -10.46 3.06 -22.76
CA TRP A 337 -9.03 3.04 -23.05
C TRP A 337 -8.41 1.66 -22.73
N MET A 338 -8.74 1.06 -21.59
CA MET A 338 -8.26 -0.28 -21.22
C MET A 338 -8.66 -1.34 -22.24
N ASP A 339 -9.90 -1.32 -22.71
CA ASP A 339 -10.42 -2.26 -23.72
C ASP A 339 -9.71 -2.10 -25.06
N ASN A 340 -9.51 -0.86 -25.51
CA ASN A 340 -8.78 -0.56 -26.73
C ASN A 340 -7.29 -0.97 -26.67
N ASN A 341 -6.73 -1.16 -25.47
CA ASN A 341 -5.33 -1.51 -25.25
C ASN A 341 -5.14 -2.93 -24.68
N GLY A 342 -6.19 -3.75 -24.63
CA GLY A 342 -6.11 -5.14 -24.17
C GLY A 342 -5.76 -5.31 -22.68
N VAL A 343 -6.05 -4.31 -21.84
CA VAL A 343 -5.78 -4.35 -20.40
C VAL A 343 -6.89 -5.13 -19.68
N VAL A 344 -6.64 -6.41 -19.38
CA VAL A 344 -7.64 -7.35 -18.81
C VAL A 344 -7.40 -7.75 -17.35
N ASP A 345 -6.28 -7.34 -16.76
CA ASP A 345 -5.82 -7.80 -15.44
C ASP A 345 -6.35 -6.98 -14.24
N TYR A 346 -7.33 -6.12 -14.47
CA TYR A 346 -7.94 -5.29 -13.41
C TYR A 346 -8.73 -6.14 -12.40
N LEU A 347 -8.92 -5.63 -11.18
CA LEU A 347 -9.51 -6.33 -10.03
C LEU A 347 -8.80 -7.60 -9.54
N LYS A 348 -7.58 -7.87 -9.99
CA LYS A 348 -6.70 -8.84 -9.34
C LYS A 348 -6.10 -8.16 -8.09
N PHE A 349 -6.66 -8.48 -6.93
CA PHE A 349 -6.15 -8.06 -5.61
C PHE A 349 -5.23 -9.12 -5.02
#